data_AF-A0A6B1GTR6-F1
#
_entry.id   AF-A0A6B1GTR6-F1
#
_cell.length_a   1.000
_cell.length_b   1.000
_cell.length_c   1.000
_cell.angle_alpha   90.00
_cell.angle_beta   90.00
_cell.angle_gamma   90.00
#
_symmetry.space_group_name_H-M   'P 1'
#
loop_
_entity.id
_entity.type
_entity.pdbx_description
1 polymer ?
#
loop_
_entity_poly.entity_id
_entity_poly.type
_entity_poly.pdbx_seq_one_letter_code
_entity_poly.pdbx_strand_id
1 'polypeptide(L)'
;MITKPISISSVDSVVRRNFRSRASVFSCMPPEGRDGAFVTALDHLFLWVRSKRLLLRFTVFTRILLAAGFIPTGLVKLLGRRFTTIPVDEPIGAFFEAMYQTGMFWNFIGATQVAAGALLLVPRFAHVGAVCFLPIIVSINVINIAVGFGLTTAVTFLMALAALYLLLWDYHRLRSILTTRPLERLTDVPTFRLDRWETIGFTVFAAALLTVFLSTRGFGSVQATNLIIPLGVAAGLFTLLRFCWIVWRV
;
A
#
# COMPACT_ATOMS: atom_id res chain seq x y z
N MET A 1 -30.86 -22.26 0.32
CA MET A 1 -31.31 -21.09 1.12
C MET A 1 -30.71 -19.84 0.50
N ILE A 2 -31.54 -19.02 -0.12
CA ILE A 2 -31.16 -17.92 -1.01
C ILE A 2 -30.90 -16.66 -0.17
N THR A 3 -29.67 -16.16 -0.15
CA THR A 3 -29.32 -14.88 0.49
C THR A 3 -29.63 -13.72 -0.46
N LYS A 4 -30.62 -12.89 -0.09
CA LYS A 4 -30.98 -11.67 -0.83
C LYS A 4 -29.81 -10.67 -0.83
N PRO A 5 -29.55 -9.96 -1.94
CA PRO A 5 -28.58 -8.88 -1.97
C PRO A 5 -29.14 -7.64 -1.24
N ILE A 6 -28.34 -7.06 -0.35
CA ILE A 6 -28.66 -5.80 0.32
C ILE A 6 -28.51 -4.66 -0.70
N SER A 7 -29.63 -4.02 -1.02
CA SER A 7 -29.75 -2.86 -1.91
C SER A 7 -29.03 -1.63 -1.32
N ILE A 8 -28.34 -0.88 -2.19
CA ILE A 8 -27.64 0.38 -1.88
C ILE A 8 -28.59 1.43 -1.25
N SER A 9 -29.90 1.35 -1.51
CA SER A 9 -30.92 2.22 -0.91
C SER A 9 -31.10 2.05 0.61
N SER A 10 -30.70 0.92 1.20
CA SER A 10 -30.80 0.72 2.66
C SER A 10 -29.66 1.38 3.43
N VAL A 11 -28.50 1.61 2.78
CA VAL A 11 -27.34 2.27 3.42
C VAL A 11 -27.58 3.78 3.52
N ASP A 12 -28.12 4.40 2.46
CA ASP A 12 -28.45 5.83 2.48
C ASP A 12 -29.56 6.18 3.48
N SER A 13 -30.52 5.27 3.70
CA SER A 13 -31.59 5.49 4.66
C SER A 13 -31.14 5.32 6.12
N VAL A 14 -30.14 4.47 6.39
CA VAL A 14 -29.49 4.35 7.71
C VAL A 14 -28.61 5.56 7.99
N VAL A 15 -27.85 6.04 7.00
CA VAL A 15 -27.03 7.26 7.12
C VAL A 15 -27.92 8.49 7.34
N ARG A 16 -29.03 8.63 6.60
CA ARG A 16 -29.98 9.75 6.76
C ARG A 16 -30.79 9.67 8.06
N ARG A 17 -31.17 8.49 8.56
CA ARG A 17 -31.87 8.37 9.86
C ARG A 17 -30.96 8.73 11.03
N ASN A 18 -29.68 8.34 10.99
CA ASN A 18 -28.70 8.73 12.02
C ASN A 18 -28.41 10.24 12.03
N PHE A 19 -28.63 10.95 10.92
CA PHE A 19 -28.52 12.41 10.87
C PHE A 19 -29.69 13.12 11.59
N ARG A 20 -30.90 12.56 11.55
CA ARG A 20 -32.11 13.23 12.09
C ARG A 20 -32.34 12.96 13.58
N SER A 21 -31.91 11.82 14.12
CA SER A 21 -32.07 11.51 15.55
C SER A 21 -30.95 12.04 16.45
N ARG A 22 -29.83 12.52 15.89
CA ARG A 22 -28.70 13.08 16.66
C ARG A 22 -28.78 14.60 16.90
N ALA A 23 -29.75 15.29 16.31
CA ALA A 23 -29.98 16.71 16.60
C ALA A 23 -30.41 16.94 18.06
N SER A 24 -31.00 15.95 18.74
CA SER A 24 -31.38 16.05 20.16
C SER A 24 -30.31 15.55 21.14
N VAL A 25 -29.27 14.85 20.66
CA VAL A 25 -28.13 14.40 21.48
C VAL A 25 -27.05 15.49 21.57
N PHE A 26 -27.17 16.55 20.77
CA PHE A 26 -26.26 17.69 20.76
C PHE A 26 -26.30 18.54 22.04
N SER A 27 -27.24 18.29 22.96
CA SER A 27 -27.45 19.12 24.15
C SER A 27 -26.61 18.73 25.39
N CYS A 28 -25.81 17.65 25.32
CA CYS A 28 -25.02 17.16 26.47
C CYS A 28 -23.53 16.93 26.18
N MET A 29 -22.94 17.61 25.19
CA MET A 29 -21.49 17.56 25.00
C MET A 29 -20.78 18.67 25.79
N PRO A 30 -19.74 18.36 26.58
CA PRO A 30 -18.91 19.38 27.21
C PRO A 30 -18.19 20.21 26.14
N PRO A 31 -17.78 21.45 26.45
CA PRO A 31 -17.18 22.35 25.47
C PRO A 31 -15.72 21.93 25.23
N GLU A 32 -15.50 20.87 24.46
CA GLU A 32 -14.17 20.55 23.94
C GLU A 32 -13.84 21.54 22.83
N GLY A 33 -12.75 22.29 23.02
CA GLY A 33 -12.25 23.31 22.11
C GLY A 33 -11.89 22.78 20.72
N ARG A 34 -11.34 23.66 19.86
CA ARG A 34 -11.00 23.41 18.44
C ARG A 34 -10.38 22.03 18.16
N ASP A 35 -9.60 21.48 19.09
CA ASP A 35 -8.94 20.17 18.98
C ASP A 35 -9.92 19.00 18.92
N GLY A 36 -11.02 19.02 19.69
CA GLY A 36 -12.04 17.97 19.68
C GLY A 36 -12.87 17.96 18.38
N ALA A 37 -13.13 19.15 17.83
CA ALA A 37 -13.81 19.31 16.54
C ALA A 37 -12.95 18.78 15.38
N PHE A 38 -11.64 19.05 15.38
CA PHE A 38 -10.70 18.57 14.36
C PHE A 38 -10.57 17.04 14.36
N VAL A 39 -10.43 16.42 15.53
CA VAL A 39 -10.36 14.95 15.65
C VAL A 39 -11.65 14.30 15.14
N THR A 40 -12.81 14.89 15.43
CA THR A 40 -14.11 14.39 14.97
C THR A 40 -14.24 14.47 13.45
N ALA A 41 -13.78 15.57 12.83
CA ALA A 41 -13.77 15.72 11.37
C ALA A 41 -12.86 14.70 10.68
N LEU A 42 -11.67 14.45 11.22
CA LEU A 42 -10.75 13.42 10.71
C LEU A 42 -11.32 12.01 10.82
N ASP A 43 -11.97 11.69 11.94
CA ASP A 43 -12.61 10.39 12.13
C ASP A 43 -13.76 10.19 11.12
N HIS A 44 -14.56 11.24 10.85
CA HIS A 44 -15.60 11.20 9.80
C HIS A 44 -15.03 11.01 8.39
N LEU A 45 -13.96 11.74 8.05
CA LEU A 45 -13.28 11.59 6.76
C LEU A 45 -12.71 10.18 6.60
N PHE A 46 -12.06 9.65 7.64
CA PHE A 46 -11.51 8.29 7.64
C PHE A 46 -12.59 7.24 7.41
N LEU A 47 -13.73 7.33 8.11
CA LEU A 47 -14.86 6.41 7.92
C LEU A 47 -15.46 6.53 6.52
N TRP A 48 -15.58 7.75 5.97
CA TRP A 48 -16.05 7.96 4.60
C TRP A 48 -15.09 7.34 3.58
N VAL A 49 -13.78 7.55 3.72
CA VAL A 49 -12.74 6.94 2.88
C VAL A 49 -12.81 5.41 2.95
N ARG A 50 -12.91 4.85 4.17
CA ARG A 50 -13.03 3.41 4.39
C ARG A 50 -14.33 2.81 3.85
N SER A 51 -15.40 3.61 3.72
CA SER A 51 -16.66 3.17 3.12
C SER A 51 -16.53 2.84 1.61
N LYS A 52 -15.49 3.36 0.95
CA LYS A 52 -15.31 3.23 -0.51
C LYS A 52 -14.59 1.92 -0.85
N ARG A 53 -15.33 0.99 -1.46
CA ARG A 53 -14.77 -0.27 -2.01
C ARG A 53 -13.66 -0.05 -3.04
N LEU A 54 -13.68 1.10 -3.72
CA LEU A 54 -12.64 1.52 -4.67
C LEU A 54 -11.28 1.67 -3.97
N LEU A 55 -11.26 2.37 -2.85
CA LEU A 55 -10.03 2.67 -2.11
C LEU A 55 -9.46 1.41 -1.43
N LEU A 56 -10.30 0.44 -1.07
CA LEU A 56 -9.81 -0.88 -0.64
C LEU A 56 -8.98 -1.56 -1.74
N ARG A 57 -9.52 -1.65 -2.96
CA ARG A 57 -8.83 -2.29 -4.09
C ARG A 57 -7.57 -1.55 -4.47
N PHE A 58 -7.63 -0.21 -4.50
CA PHE A 58 -6.47 0.63 -4.71
C PHE A 58 -5.38 0.35 -3.66
N THR A 59 -5.74 0.25 -2.38
CA THR A 59 -4.80 -0.10 -1.30
C THR A 59 -4.12 -1.45 -1.54
N VAL A 60 -4.86 -2.48 -1.92
CA VAL A 60 -4.29 -3.81 -2.21
C VAL A 60 -3.37 -3.75 -3.42
N PHE A 61 -3.78 -3.06 -4.47
CA PHE A 61 -2.96 -2.86 -5.66
C PHE A 61 -1.67 -2.10 -5.34
N THR A 62 -1.73 -1.01 -4.58
CA THR A 62 -0.56 -0.24 -4.14
C THR A 62 0.41 -1.11 -3.33
N ARG A 63 -0.08 -1.95 -2.41
CA ARG A 63 0.77 -2.89 -1.66
C ARG A 63 1.52 -3.84 -2.57
N ILE A 64 0.83 -4.40 -3.57
CA ILE A 64 1.42 -5.32 -4.55
C ILE A 64 2.50 -4.61 -5.38
N LEU A 65 2.23 -3.39 -5.88
CA LEU A 65 3.19 -2.63 -6.66
C LEU A 65 4.46 -2.28 -5.85
N LEU A 66 4.30 -1.77 -4.64
CA LEU A 66 5.44 -1.42 -3.78
C LEU A 66 6.28 -2.65 -3.45
N ALA A 67 5.64 -3.77 -3.09
CA ALA A 67 6.34 -5.02 -2.80
C ALA A 67 7.07 -5.59 -4.04
N ALA A 68 6.43 -5.60 -5.21
CA ALA A 68 7.06 -6.08 -6.44
C ALA A 68 8.23 -5.21 -6.90
N GLY A 69 8.21 -3.90 -6.62
CA GLY A 69 9.33 -3.02 -6.89
C GLY A 69 10.52 -3.23 -5.94
N PHE A 70 10.25 -3.55 -4.66
CA PHE A 70 11.27 -3.58 -3.60
C PHE A 70 11.81 -4.96 -3.25
N ILE A 71 11.02 -6.02 -3.38
CA ILE A 71 11.50 -7.38 -3.07
C ILE A 71 12.64 -7.79 -4.02
N PRO A 72 12.49 -7.70 -5.35
CA PRO A 72 13.53 -8.14 -6.28
C PRO A 72 14.79 -7.27 -6.21
N THR A 73 14.60 -5.96 -6.05
CA THR A 73 15.71 -5.01 -5.92
C THR A 73 16.46 -5.17 -4.59
N GLY A 74 15.75 -5.42 -3.50
CA GLY A 74 16.34 -5.78 -2.21
C GLY A 74 17.08 -7.12 -2.27
N LEU A 75 16.55 -8.11 -2.99
CA LEU A 75 17.17 -9.43 -3.12
C LEU A 75 18.53 -9.38 -3.83
N VAL A 76 18.66 -8.57 -4.88
CA VAL A 76 19.97 -8.32 -5.54
C VAL A 76 21.01 -7.86 -4.51
N LYS A 77 20.63 -6.93 -3.64
CA LYS A 77 21.53 -6.39 -2.61
C LYS A 77 21.83 -7.40 -1.51
N LEU A 78 20.81 -8.14 -1.08
CA LEU A 78 20.94 -9.18 -0.06
C LEU A 78 21.90 -10.29 -0.47
N LEU A 79 21.92 -10.65 -1.75
CA LEU A 79 22.82 -11.65 -2.30
C LEU A 79 24.21 -11.10 -2.66
N GLY A 80 24.55 -9.88 -2.24
CA GLY A 80 25.85 -9.28 -2.50
C GLY A 80 26.11 -9.02 -4.00
N ARG A 81 25.07 -8.75 -4.79
CA ARG A 81 25.22 -8.40 -6.22
C ARG A 81 25.18 -6.88 -6.40
N ARG A 82 25.79 -6.42 -7.49
CA ARG A 82 25.73 -5.02 -7.92
C ARG A 82 24.30 -4.65 -8.34
N PHE A 83 23.82 -3.50 -7.87
CA PHE A 83 22.46 -3.02 -8.18
C PHE A 83 22.37 -2.37 -9.56
N THR A 84 23.45 -1.74 -10.01
CA THR A 84 23.52 -0.98 -11.26
C THR A 84 24.81 -1.30 -12.01
N THR A 85 24.79 -1.08 -13.32
CA THR A 85 25.96 -1.09 -14.21
C THR A 85 26.38 0.32 -14.60
N ILE A 86 25.75 1.36 -14.02
CA ILE A 86 26.14 2.76 -14.23
C ILE A 86 27.58 2.93 -13.73
N PRO A 87 28.49 3.48 -14.57
CA PRO A 87 29.88 3.64 -14.22
C PRO A 87 30.10 4.67 -13.09
N VAL A 88 31.26 4.60 -12.44
CA VAL A 88 31.59 5.35 -11.20
C VAL A 88 31.97 6.81 -11.44
N ASP A 89 32.08 7.23 -12.69
CA ASP A 89 32.21 8.63 -13.12
C ASP A 89 30.89 9.39 -12.94
N GLU A 90 29.75 8.70 -13.03
CA GLU A 90 28.44 9.24 -12.71
C GLU A 90 28.22 9.26 -11.18
N PRO A 91 27.73 10.37 -10.60
CA PRO A 91 27.54 10.50 -9.14
C PRO A 91 26.74 9.37 -8.50
N ILE A 92 25.71 8.87 -9.21
CA ILE A 92 24.86 7.77 -8.74
C ILE A 92 25.57 6.42 -8.81
N GLY A 93 26.43 6.21 -9.81
CA GLY A 93 27.25 5.01 -9.95
C GLY A 93 28.32 4.96 -8.85
N ALA A 94 29.01 6.08 -8.60
CA ALA A 94 29.94 6.24 -7.50
C ALA A 94 29.29 5.94 -6.13
N PHE A 95 28.09 6.49 -5.91
CA PHE A 95 27.34 6.27 -4.67
C PHE A 95 26.96 4.80 -4.46
N PHE A 96 26.38 4.15 -5.48
CA PHE A 96 26.03 2.74 -5.37
C PHE A 96 27.27 1.84 -5.24
N GLU A 97 28.38 2.20 -5.87
CA GLU A 97 29.63 1.46 -5.72
C GLU A 97 30.17 1.55 -4.29
N ALA A 98 30.26 2.76 -3.74
CA ALA A 98 30.71 2.95 -2.37
C ALA A 98 29.85 2.16 -1.37
N MET A 99 28.52 2.16 -1.55
CA MET A 99 27.62 1.35 -0.75
C MET A 99 27.82 -0.15 -0.95
N TYR A 100 27.99 -0.61 -2.18
CA TYR A 100 28.23 -2.02 -2.49
C TYR A 100 29.50 -2.54 -1.79
N GLN A 101 30.58 -1.75 -1.80
CA GLN A 101 31.86 -2.09 -1.17
C GLN A 101 31.78 -2.22 0.37
N THR A 102 30.72 -1.71 1.01
CA THR A 102 30.51 -1.91 2.46
C THR A 102 30.19 -3.36 2.85
N GLY A 103 29.80 -4.21 1.89
CA GLY A 103 29.51 -5.62 2.11
C GLY A 103 28.32 -5.87 3.04
N MET A 104 28.56 -5.92 4.36
CA MET A 104 27.52 -6.22 5.35
C MET A 104 26.37 -5.20 5.32
N PHE A 105 26.69 -3.90 5.21
CA PHE A 105 25.67 -2.86 5.17
C PHE A 105 24.84 -2.91 3.88
N TRP A 106 25.47 -3.26 2.75
CA TRP A 106 24.76 -3.54 1.49
C TRP A 106 23.73 -4.66 1.63
N ASN A 107 24.14 -5.78 2.25
CA ASN A 107 23.25 -6.92 2.49
C ASN A 107 22.13 -6.55 3.47
N PHE A 108 22.42 -5.77 4.51
CA PHE A 108 21.43 -5.30 5.49
C PHE A 108 20.35 -4.43 4.83
N ILE A 109 20.73 -3.50 3.95
CA ILE A 109 19.76 -2.71 3.18
C ILE A 109 18.88 -3.63 2.33
N GLY A 110 19.48 -4.62 1.67
CA GLY A 110 18.73 -5.63 0.92
C GLY A 110 17.73 -6.38 1.79
N ALA A 111 18.16 -6.88 2.95
CA ALA A 111 17.33 -7.62 3.90
C ALA A 111 16.13 -6.78 4.37
N THR A 112 16.35 -5.52 4.75
CA THR A 112 15.29 -4.63 5.22
C THR A 112 14.28 -4.30 4.12
N GLN A 113 14.74 -4.11 2.86
CA GLN A 113 13.85 -3.92 1.70
C GLN A 113 12.98 -5.15 1.44
N VAL A 114 13.57 -6.35 1.45
CA VAL A 114 12.84 -7.61 1.26
C VAL A 114 11.84 -7.84 2.39
N ALA A 115 12.25 -7.64 3.65
CA ALA A 115 11.39 -7.81 4.81
C ALA A 115 10.19 -6.85 4.78
N ALA A 116 10.41 -5.56 4.52
CA ALA A 116 9.34 -4.58 4.41
C ALA A 116 8.36 -4.92 3.27
N GLY A 117 8.88 -5.31 2.10
CA GLY A 117 8.06 -5.74 0.96
C GLY A 117 7.24 -7.00 1.26
N ALA A 118 7.83 -8.00 1.92
CA ALA A 118 7.13 -9.22 2.32
C ALA A 118 6.01 -8.93 3.34
N LEU A 119 6.28 -8.08 4.34
CA LEU A 119 5.28 -7.66 5.32
C LEU A 119 4.11 -6.90 4.68
N LEU A 120 4.37 -6.09 3.65
CA LEU A 120 3.33 -5.38 2.88
C LEU A 120 2.38 -6.34 2.14
N LEU A 121 2.88 -7.48 1.65
CA LEU A 121 2.07 -8.48 0.95
C LEU A 121 1.17 -9.27 1.92
N VAL A 122 1.63 -9.54 3.14
CA VAL A 122 0.85 -10.30 4.13
C VAL A 122 -0.21 -9.37 4.75
N PRO A 123 -1.52 -9.56 4.49
CA PRO A 123 -2.55 -8.60 4.90
C PRO A 123 -2.58 -8.33 6.41
N ARG A 124 -2.20 -9.32 7.23
CA ARG A 124 -2.12 -9.22 8.68
C ARG A 124 -1.03 -8.25 9.16
N PHE A 125 0.12 -8.20 8.45
CA PHE A 125 1.28 -7.40 8.83
C PHE A 125 1.52 -6.17 7.97
N ALA A 126 0.62 -5.90 7.01
CA ALA A 126 0.78 -4.80 6.05
C ALA A 126 0.98 -3.42 6.70
N HIS A 127 0.40 -3.18 7.87
CA HIS A 127 0.61 -1.95 8.64
C HIS A 127 2.06 -1.81 9.13
N VAL A 128 2.64 -2.88 9.69
CA VAL A 128 4.06 -2.92 10.09
C VAL A 128 4.94 -2.75 8.85
N GLY A 129 4.59 -3.43 7.76
CA GLY A 129 5.27 -3.27 6.47
C GLY A 129 5.29 -1.81 6.01
N ALA A 130 4.17 -1.11 6.06
CA ALA A 130 4.08 0.31 5.68
C ALA A 130 4.91 1.23 6.60
N VAL A 131 4.90 0.98 7.91
CA VAL A 131 5.73 1.71 8.89
C VAL A 131 7.22 1.53 8.60
N CYS A 132 7.65 0.30 8.30
CA CYS A 132 9.05 0.02 7.95
C CYS A 132 9.42 0.57 6.57
N PHE A 133 8.50 0.53 5.61
CA PHE A 133 8.74 0.94 4.23
C PHE A 133 8.92 2.46 4.09
N LEU A 134 8.15 3.26 4.84
CA LEU A 134 8.18 4.71 4.76
C LEU A 134 9.59 5.32 4.96
N PRO A 135 10.34 5.04 6.05
CA PRO A 135 11.68 5.60 6.21
C PRO A 135 12.65 5.11 5.13
N ILE A 136 12.48 3.88 4.62
CA ILE A 136 13.31 3.33 3.53
C ILE A 136 13.10 4.13 2.25
N ILE A 137 11.84 4.31 1.81
CA ILE A 137 11.54 5.02 0.56
C ILE A 137 11.87 6.51 0.65
N VAL A 138 11.65 7.14 1.82
CA VAL A 138 12.04 8.54 2.05
C VAL A 138 13.55 8.69 1.94
N SER A 139 14.34 7.79 2.55
CA SER A 139 15.81 7.81 2.44
C SER A 139 16.27 7.69 0.98
N ILE A 140 15.68 6.76 0.22
CA ILE A 140 15.97 6.59 -1.21
C ILE A 140 15.59 7.85 -2.00
N ASN A 141 14.45 8.47 -1.71
CA ASN A 141 14.01 9.67 -2.40
C ASN A 141 14.95 10.85 -2.13
N VAL A 142 15.39 11.04 -0.89
CA VAL A 142 16.39 12.06 -0.51
C VAL A 142 17.70 11.85 -1.26
N ILE A 143 18.19 10.60 -1.35
CA ILE A 143 19.37 10.26 -2.15
C ILE A 143 19.16 10.65 -3.62
N ASN A 144 18.02 10.28 -4.21
CA ASN A 144 17.74 10.58 -5.62
C ASN A 144 17.67 12.10 -5.90
N ILE A 145 17.14 12.89 -4.96
CA ILE A 145 17.16 14.36 -5.04
C ILE A 145 18.60 14.87 -4.95
N ALA A 146 19.37 14.40 -3.97
CA ALA A 146 20.74 14.86 -3.73
C ALA A 146 21.68 14.56 -4.91
N VAL A 147 21.49 13.42 -5.57
CA VAL A 147 22.35 12.96 -6.67
C VAL A 147 21.77 13.36 -8.04
N GLY A 148 20.58 13.96 -8.10
CA GLY A 148 19.96 14.44 -9.34
C GLY A 148 19.45 13.33 -10.26
N PHE A 149 18.94 12.22 -9.72
CA PHE A 149 18.56 11.02 -10.49
C PHE A 149 17.19 11.13 -11.19
N GLY A 150 17.00 12.21 -11.95
CA GLY A 150 15.93 12.48 -12.93
C GLY A 150 14.58 11.79 -12.67
N LEU A 151 14.18 10.92 -13.60
CA LEU A 151 12.89 10.21 -13.58
C LEU A 151 12.70 9.36 -12.30
N THR A 152 13.77 8.76 -11.79
CA THR A 152 13.71 7.93 -10.58
C THR A 152 13.34 8.75 -9.35
N THR A 153 13.76 10.01 -9.29
CA THR A 153 13.34 10.94 -8.23
C THR A 153 11.83 11.10 -8.20
N ALA A 154 11.19 11.31 -9.35
CA ALA A 154 9.74 11.44 -9.45
C ALA A 154 9.03 10.13 -9.04
N VAL A 155 9.52 8.98 -9.51
CA VAL A 155 8.95 7.67 -9.16
C VAL A 155 9.05 7.41 -7.66
N THR A 156 10.22 7.61 -7.06
CA THR A 156 10.41 7.35 -5.62
C THR A 156 9.63 8.32 -4.74
N PHE A 157 9.40 9.54 -5.19
CA PHE A 157 8.50 10.49 -4.53
C PHE A 157 7.05 9.98 -4.53
N LEU A 158 6.56 9.51 -5.67
CA LEU A 158 5.22 8.88 -5.76
C LEU A 158 5.12 7.63 -4.87
N MET A 159 6.18 6.84 -4.77
CA MET A 159 6.22 5.69 -3.86
C MET A 159 6.20 6.10 -2.39
N ALA A 160 6.85 7.22 -2.03
CA ALA A 160 6.77 7.76 -0.68
C ALA A 160 5.35 8.25 -0.34
N LEU A 161 4.68 8.92 -1.29
CA LEU A 161 3.27 9.28 -1.15
C LEU A 161 2.36 8.05 -1.04
N ALA A 162 2.64 7.00 -1.80
CA ALA A 162 1.91 5.73 -1.72
C ALA A 162 2.10 5.06 -0.34
N ALA A 163 3.31 5.06 0.21
CA ALA A 163 3.60 4.54 1.54
C ALA A 163 2.88 5.36 2.62
N LEU A 164 2.89 6.69 2.51
CA LEU A 164 2.15 7.59 3.39
C LEU A 164 0.64 7.31 3.32
N TYR A 165 0.09 7.14 2.12
CA TYR A 165 -1.30 6.74 1.91
C TYR A 165 -1.63 5.41 2.61
N LEU A 166 -0.77 4.39 2.50
CA LEU A 166 -0.97 3.11 3.19
C LEU A 166 -0.98 3.28 4.72
N LEU A 167 -0.14 4.16 5.25
CA LEU A 167 -0.11 4.46 6.68
C LEU A 167 -1.41 5.17 7.14
N LEU A 168 -1.92 6.11 6.35
CA LEU A 168 -3.21 6.77 6.59
C LEU A 168 -4.39 5.79 6.45
N TRP A 169 -4.32 4.83 5.54
CA TRP A 169 -5.34 3.78 5.40
C TRP A 169 -5.46 2.90 6.65
N ASP A 170 -4.34 2.66 7.32
CA ASP A 170 -4.23 1.91 8.57
C ASP A 170 -4.15 2.82 9.81
N TYR A 171 -4.59 4.08 9.71
CA TYR A 171 -4.57 5.09 10.79
C TYR A 171 -5.18 4.60 12.11
N HIS A 172 -6.29 3.84 12.06
CA HIS A 172 -6.90 3.22 13.24
C HIS A 172 -5.92 2.35 14.06
N ARG A 173 -5.00 1.63 13.39
CA ARG A 173 -3.96 0.82 14.06
C ARG A 173 -2.83 1.67 14.59
N LEU A 174 -2.45 2.73 13.87
CA LEU A 174 -1.40 3.64 14.31
C LEU A 174 -1.83 4.45 15.54
N ARG A 175 -3.09 4.92 15.57
CA ARG A 175 -3.68 5.61 16.71
C ARG A 175 -3.69 4.75 17.97
N SER A 176 -3.92 3.43 17.83
CA SER A 176 -3.82 2.49 18.94
C SER A 176 -2.42 2.41 19.56
N ILE A 177 -1.36 2.71 18.80
CA ILE A 177 0.03 2.69 19.29
C ILE A 177 0.39 4.06 19.90
N LEU A 178 -0.12 5.15 19.33
CA LEU A 178 0.23 6.52 19.71
C LEU A 178 -0.63 7.11 20.84
N THR A 179 -1.76 6.49 21.20
CA THR A 179 -2.71 7.07 22.16
C THR A 179 -3.26 6.01 23.10
N THR A 180 -3.20 6.27 24.42
CA THR A 180 -3.72 5.41 25.49
C THR A 180 -5.21 5.60 25.77
N ARG A 181 -5.88 6.54 25.08
CA ARG A 181 -7.31 6.79 25.24
C ARG A 181 -8.12 5.56 24.80
N PRO A 182 -9.14 5.12 25.56
CA PRO A 182 -10.02 4.03 25.17
C PRO A 182 -10.61 4.30 23.78
N LEU A 183 -10.35 3.40 22.83
CA LEU A 183 -10.87 3.43 21.46
C LEU A 183 -12.36 3.04 21.45
N GLU A 184 -13.19 3.75 22.20
CA GLU A 184 -14.61 3.42 22.36
C GLU A 184 -15.45 3.83 21.12
N ARG A 185 -14.81 4.38 20.07
CA ARG A 185 -15.51 5.01 18.93
C ARG A 185 -15.10 4.52 17.53
N LEU A 186 -14.14 3.60 17.39
CA LEU A 186 -13.70 3.07 16.07
C LEU A 186 -13.93 1.57 15.89
N THR A 187 -14.80 0.94 16.67
CA THR A 187 -15.16 -0.48 16.52
C THR A 187 -15.99 -0.76 15.25
N ASP A 188 -16.63 0.26 14.67
CA ASP A 188 -17.48 0.15 13.48
C ASP A 188 -16.76 0.55 12.17
N VAL A 189 -15.44 0.30 12.04
CA VAL A 189 -14.78 0.52 10.73
C VAL A 189 -15.38 -0.45 9.71
N PRO A 190 -15.90 0.03 8.56
CA PRO A 190 -16.40 -0.85 7.50
C PRO A 190 -15.31 -1.81 7.03
N THR A 191 -15.40 -3.09 7.40
CA THR A 191 -14.47 -4.13 6.94
C THR A 191 -15.00 -4.74 5.65
N PHE A 192 -14.75 -4.09 4.52
CA PHE A 192 -14.95 -4.74 3.23
C PHE A 192 -13.91 -5.84 3.05
N ARG A 193 -14.38 -7.03 2.71
CA ARG A 193 -13.52 -8.14 2.30
C ARG A 193 -13.57 -8.26 0.79
N LEU A 194 -12.43 -8.55 0.19
CA LEU A 194 -12.37 -8.93 -1.21
C LEU A 194 -13.12 -10.24 -1.40
N ASP A 195 -13.81 -10.37 -2.53
CA ASP A 195 -14.40 -11.63 -2.93
C ASP A 195 -13.29 -12.69 -3.16
N ARG A 196 -13.61 -13.99 -3.08
CA ARG A 196 -12.64 -15.07 -3.29
C ARG A 196 -11.96 -14.95 -4.65
N TRP A 197 -12.73 -14.61 -5.69
CA TRP A 197 -12.23 -14.39 -7.03
C TRP A 197 -11.35 -13.15 -7.17
N GLU A 198 -11.66 -12.07 -6.46
CA GLU A 198 -10.80 -10.88 -6.43
C GLU A 198 -9.48 -11.19 -5.72
N THR A 199 -9.54 -11.95 -4.63
CA THR A 199 -8.35 -12.41 -3.91
C THR A 199 -7.47 -13.26 -4.82
N ILE A 200 -8.05 -14.26 -5.51
CA ILE A 200 -7.32 -15.07 -6.49
C ILE A 200 -6.70 -14.18 -7.57
N GLY A 201 -7.49 -13.27 -8.17
CA GLY A 201 -7.00 -12.35 -9.19
C GLY A 201 -5.82 -11.51 -8.73
N PHE A 202 -5.90 -10.89 -7.54
CA PHE A 202 -4.80 -10.10 -6.98
C PHE A 202 -3.59 -10.96 -6.61
N THR A 203 -3.77 -12.20 -6.13
CA THR A 203 -2.65 -13.09 -5.83
C THR A 203 -1.92 -13.54 -7.08
N VAL A 204 -2.65 -13.91 -8.14
CA VAL A 204 -2.06 -14.27 -9.44
C VAL A 204 -1.35 -13.06 -10.05
N PHE A 205 -1.97 -11.87 -9.98
CA PHE A 205 -1.35 -10.64 -10.43
C PHE A 205 -0.06 -10.34 -9.66
N ALA A 206 -0.07 -10.43 -8.33
CA ALA A 206 1.11 -10.22 -7.50
C ALA A 206 2.24 -11.23 -7.82
N ALA A 207 1.90 -12.51 -7.98
CA ALA A 207 2.86 -13.55 -8.33
C ALA A 207 3.47 -13.35 -9.73
N ALA A 208 2.65 -12.96 -10.70
CA ALA A 208 3.13 -12.66 -12.05
C ALA A 208 4.04 -11.43 -12.07
N LEU A 209 3.63 -10.35 -11.40
CA LEU A 209 4.43 -9.14 -11.28
C LEU A 209 5.77 -9.42 -10.60
N LEU A 210 5.75 -10.16 -9.48
CA LEU A 210 6.96 -10.54 -8.76
C LEU A 210 7.88 -11.40 -9.63
N THR A 211 7.34 -12.38 -10.36
CA THR A 211 8.12 -13.21 -11.29
C THR A 211 8.79 -12.37 -12.38
N VAL A 212 8.05 -11.44 -13.00
CA VAL A 212 8.60 -10.56 -14.04
C VAL A 212 9.75 -9.72 -13.47
N PHE A 213 9.54 -9.06 -12.34
CA PHE A 213 10.60 -8.24 -11.75
C PHE A 213 11.80 -9.07 -11.29
N LEU A 214 11.59 -10.28 -10.75
CA LEU A 214 12.69 -11.20 -10.42
C LEU A 214 13.51 -11.59 -11.66
N SER A 215 12.84 -11.93 -12.77
CA SER A 215 13.51 -12.26 -14.02
C SER A 215 14.32 -11.09 -14.59
N THR A 216 13.84 -9.84 -14.49
CA THR A 216 14.63 -8.66 -14.89
C THR A 216 15.91 -8.46 -14.07
N ARG A 217 16.01 -9.12 -12.91
CA ARG A 217 17.17 -9.07 -12.02
C ARG A 217 18.04 -10.34 -12.10
N GLY A 218 17.80 -11.18 -13.10
CA GLY A 218 18.55 -12.41 -13.32
C GLY A 218 18.12 -13.57 -12.43
N PHE A 219 16.92 -13.52 -11.84
CA PHE A 219 16.33 -14.61 -11.08
C PHE A 219 15.22 -15.28 -11.90
N GLY A 220 15.55 -16.38 -12.59
CA GLY A 220 14.59 -17.18 -13.37
C GLY A 220 14.87 -17.21 -14.87
N SER A 221 14.15 -18.06 -15.60
CA SER A 221 14.32 -18.22 -17.05
C SER A 221 13.46 -17.21 -17.83
N VAL A 222 14.04 -16.63 -18.89
CA VAL A 222 13.34 -15.70 -19.78
C VAL A 222 12.13 -16.36 -20.45
N GLN A 223 12.23 -17.65 -20.77
CA GLN A 223 11.15 -18.44 -21.36
C GLN A 223 9.94 -18.61 -20.43
N ALA A 224 10.16 -18.88 -19.13
CA ALA A 224 9.05 -18.95 -18.17
C ALA A 224 8.38 -17.58 -17.99
N THR A 225 9.16 -16.51 -18.07
CA THR A 225 8.66 -15.13 -17.95
C THR A 225 7.69 -14.78 -19.09
N ASN A 226 8.02 -15.18 -20.32
CA ASN A 226 7.18 -14.93 -21.50
C ASN A 226 5.80 -15.62 -21.44
N LEU A 227 5.68 -16.75 -20.72
CA LEU A 227 4.40 -17.44 -20.51
C LEU A 227 3.58 -16.83 -19.36
N ILE A 228 4.25 -16.28 -18.35
CA ILE A 228 3.61 -15.75 -17.13
C ILE A 228 3.12 -14.31 -17.33
N ILE A 229 3.80 -13.51 -18.17
CA ILE A 229 3.38 -12.15 -18.51
C ILE A 229 1.93 -12.08 -19.02
N PRO A 230 1.51 -12.84 -20.06
CA PRO A 230 0.15 -12.75 -20.57
C PRO A 230 -0.89 -13.21 -19.54
N LEU A 231 -0.56 -14.20 -18.69
CA LEU A 231 -1.44 -14.64 -17.60
C LEU A 231 -1.60 -13.56 -16.52
N GLY A 232 -0.51 -12.89 -16.14
CA GLY A 232 -0.52 -11.78 -15.19
C GLY A 232 -1.26 -10.56 -15.72
N VAL A 233 -1.02 -10.21 -16.99
CA VAL A 233 -1.71 -9.13 -17.69
C VAL A 233 -3.20 -9.44 -17.84
N ALA A 234 -3.57 -10.68 -18.18
CA ALA A 234 -4.96 -11.11 -18.25
C ALA A 234 -5.64 -11.10 -16.88
N ALA A 235 -4.97 -11.52 -15.81
CA ALA A 235 -5.49 -11.44 -14.44
C ALA A 235 -5.63 -9.98 -13.96
N GLY A 236 -4.67 -9.13 -14.29
CA GLY A 236 -4.70 -7.68 -14.04
C GLY A 236 -5.82 -6.98 -14.82
N LEU A 237 -5.97 -7.28 -16.11
CA LEU A 237 -7.07 -6.80 -16.93
C LEU A 237 -8.42 -7.32 -16.44
N PHE A 238 -8.53 -8.60 -16.06
CA PHE A 238 -9.77 -9.15 -15.52
C PHE A 238 -10.18 -8.46 -14.21
N THR A 239 -9.23 -8.20 -13.32
CA THR A 239 -9.49 -7.46 -12.08
C THR A 239 -9.84 -5.99 -12.34
N LEU A 240 -9.19 -5.34 -13.32
CA LEU A 240 -9.50 -3.97 -13.77
C LEU A 240 -10.85 -3.87 -14.51
N LEU A 241 -11.21 -4.85 -15.33
CA LEU A 241 -12.49 -4.90 -16.06
C LEU A 241 -13.65 -5.15 -15.09
N ARG A 242 -13.46 -6.07 -14.12
CA ARG A 242 -14.42 -6.26 -13.03
C ARG A 242 -14.53 -5.00 -12.16
N PHE A 243 -13.43 -4.28 -11.96
CA PHE A 243 -13.41 -2.96 -11.33
C PHE A 243 -14.24 -1.93 -12.10
N CYS A 244 -14.06 -1.80 -13.42
CA CYS A 244 -14.84 -0.89 -14.26
C CYS A 244 -16.33 -1.26 -14.24
N TRP A 245 -16.65 -2.54 -14.28
CA TRP A 245 -18.03 -3.04 -14.26
C TRP A 245 -18.74 -2.76 -12.93
N ILE A 246 -18.04 -2.89 -11.79
CA ILE A 246 -18.61 -2.59 -10.47
C ILE A 246 -18.81 -1.08 -10.30
N VAL A 247 -17.87 -0.26 -10.77
CA VAL A 247 -17.97 1.21 -10.71
C VAL A 247 -19.11 1.73 -11.57
N TRP A 248 -19.34 1.13 -12.74
CA TRP A 248 -20.41 1.54 -13.65
C TRP A 248 -21.83 1.15 -13.19
N ARG A 249 -21.96 0.22 -12.23
CA ARG A 249 -23.26 -0.20 -11.67
C ARG A 249 -23.68 0.53 -10.39
N VAL A 250 -22.83 1.42 -9.85
CA VAL A 250 -23.11 2.26 -8.67
C VAL A 250 -23.44 3.67 -9.13
#